data_AF-W4RZ41-F1
#
_entry.id   AF-W4RZ41-F1
#
_cell.length_a   1.000
_cell.length_b   1.000
_cell.length_c   1.000
_cell.angle_alpha   90.00
_cell.angle_beta   90.00
_cell.angle_gamma   90.00
#
_symmetry.space_group_name_H-M   'P 1'
#
loop_
_entity.id
_entity.type
_entity.pdbx_description
1 polymer ?
#
loop_
_entity_poly.entity_id
_entity_poly.type
_entity_poly.pdbx_seq_one_letter_code
_entity_poly.pdbx_strand_id
1 'polypeptide(L)'
;MIRPLLLLALTALCAACAHQATSPDTSAKATAAAAPAQLRIATYNTSLYSDQAGGLVRELQGDSAHARKIAAVLQRVRPDLVLLNEFDFDPEHRAADLFQQRYLEVAQPGGGAALRYPYRYLAPVNTGVPSGLDLDNNGSVGGDGRTRGNDAWGYGLHPGQYGMLVLSRYPIDTQAVRSFQLLKWSALPGALRPTDPSSKQAFYRDAIWAQLRLSSKSHWDVPVRTPLGVVHALVSHPTPPVFDGAEKRNVARNHDELRLWREYLDNPKDASWLCDDRGRCGGLPADARFVILGDLNNDPVDGAGRHDAIRALITHPRVLQYPTPRSAGGPEKTAEYAAQGIAHAGDPHQVTGDFGPQAGTMRLDYVLPSRQFTLVGSGIFWPASTTPEAAIADGSDHHAVWVDVAGER
;
A
#
# COMPACT_ATOMS: atom_id res chain seq x y z
N MET A 1 -34.85 102.81 0.50
CA MET A 1 -35.45 102.82 -0.87
C MET A 1 -35.99 101.43 -1.18
N ILE A 2 -37.08 101.32 -1.94
CA ILE A 2 -37.49 100.15 -2.77
C ILE A 2 -37.93 98.83 -2.03
N ARG A 3 -39.17 98.42 -2.33
CA ARG A 3 -39.80 97.06 -2.30
C ARG A 3 -39.99 96.60 -3.78
N PRO A 4 -40.51 95.40 -4.18
CA PRO A 4 -41.04 94.20 -3.46
C PRO A 4 -40.08 92.98 -3.64
N LEU A 5 -40.36 91.66 -3.66
CA LEU A 5 -41.52 90.70 -3.73
C LEU A 5 -41.46 89.72 -2.50
N LEU A 6 -42.24 88.64 -2.25
CA LEU A 6 -43.02 87.61 -3.00
C LEU A 6 -42.13 86.60 -3.79
N LEU A 7 -42.43 85.30 -3.95
CA LEU A 7 -43.58 84.43 -3.60
C LEU A 7 -43.14 82.94 -3.46
N LEU A 8 -44.07 82.07 -3.02
CA LEU A 8 -44.07 80.59 -3.12
C LEU A 8 -43.18 79.76 -2.18
N ALA A 9 -43.56 78.48 -2.04
CA ALA A 9 -43.10 77.54 -1.02
C ALA A 9 -43.04 76.11 -1.57
N LEU A 10 -42.40 75.19 -0.84
CA LEU A 10 -42.75 73.76 -0.89
C LEU A 10 -42.44 73.08 0.45
N THR A 11 -43.22 72.05 0.79
CA THR A 11 -43.20 71.33 2.08
C THR A 11 -42.37 70.05 2.01
N ALA A 12 -41.66 69.72 3.08
CA ALA A 12 -41.15 68.37 3.33
C ALA A 12 -41.52 67.94 4.77
N LEU A 13 -42.22 66.82 4.92
CA LEU A 13 -42.56 66.25 6.22
C LEU A 13 -41.44 65.33 6.71
N CYS A 14 -40.98 65.54 7.95
CA CYS A 14 -40.30 64.54 8.75
C CYS A 14 -40.51 64.88 10.24
N ALA A 15 -41.38 64.13 10.92
CA ALA A 15 -41.59 64.22 12.36
C ALA A 15 -41.43 62.81 12.97
N ALA A 16 -40.74 62.72 14.10
CA ALA A 16 -40.23 61.45 14.62
C ALA A 16 -41.28 60.62 15.38
N CYS A 17 -41.19 59.30 15.23
CA CYS A 17 -41.62 58.33 16.24
C CYS A 17 -40.40 57.52 16.67
N ALA A 18 -40.14 57.45 17.98
CA ALA A 18 -39.02 56.69 18.51
C ALA A 18 -39.29 55.17 18.44
N HIS A 19 -38.22 54.38 18.34
CA HIS A 19 -38.24 52.93 18.60
C HIS A 19 -37.10 52.55 19.55
N GLN A 20 -37.30 51.43 20.24
CA GLN A 20 -36.57 51.07 21.45
C GLN A 20 -35.16 50.54 21.14
N ALA A 21 -34.20 50.82 22.02
CA ALA A 21 -32.88 50.23 21.96
C ALA A 21 -32.93 48.75 22.37
N THR A 22 -32.76 47.84 21.41
CA THR A 22 -32.53 46.42 21.68
C THR A 22 -31.10 46.22 22.16
N SER A 23 -30.93 45.47 23.25
CA SER A 23 -29.59 45.08 23.72
C SER A 23 -28.92 44.15 22.69
N PRO A 24 -27.61 44.27 22.44
CA PRO A 24 -26.91 43.38 21.53
C PRO A 24 -26.90 41.96 22.10
N ASP A 25 -27.54 41.03 21.41
CA ASP A 25 -27.63 39.64 21.82
C ASP A 25 -26.25 38.97 21.74
N THR A 26 -25.66 38.68 22.91
CA THR A 26 -24.35 38.03 23.03
C THR A 26 -24.47 36.53 22.70
N SER A 27 -24.77 36.26 21.43
CA SER A 27 -24.63 34.97 20.80
C SER A 27 -23.16 34.51 20.90
N ALA A 28 -22.86 33.77 21.96
CA ALA A 28 -21.56 33.15 22.14
C ALA A 28 -21.30 32.25 20.93
N LYS A 29 -20.34 32.66 20.08
CA LYS A 29 -19.84 31.80 19.01
C LYS A 29 -19.22 30.58 19.66
N ALA A 30 -20.00 29.49 19.75
CA ALA A 30 -19.49 28.17 20.02
C ALA A 30 -18.45 27.88 18.94
N THR A 31 -17.17 27.96 19.29
CA THR A 31 -16.08 27.54 18.44
C THR A 31 -16.27 26.06 18.20
N ALA A 32 -16.79 25.70 17.02
CA ALA A 32 -16.91 24.31 16.62
C ALA A 32 -15.52 23.68 16.77
N ALA A 33 -15.38 22.78 17.74
CA ALA A 33 -14.10 22.14 18.00
C ALA A 33 -13.67 21.46 16.71
N ALA A 34 -12.48 21.81 16.20
CA ALA A 34 -11.97 21.22 14.98
C ALA A 34 -12.00 19.70 15.13
N ALA A 35 -12.63 19.01 14.18
CA ALA A 35 -12.69 17.56 14.20
C ALA A 35 -11.25 17.01 14.33
N PRO A 36 -10.99 16.03 15.23
CA PRO A 36 -9.66 15.51 15.41
C PRO A 36 -9.13 15.03 14.07
N ALA A 37 -7.87 15.36 13.76
CA ALA A 37 -7.29 15.02 12.45
C ALA A 37 -7.35 13.50 12.22
N GLN A 38 -7.69 13.13 10.99
CA GLN A 38 -7.80 11.74 10.54
C GLN A 38 -6.92 11.54 9.31
N LEU A 39 -6.49 10.31 9.09
CA LEU A 39 -5.80 9.86 7.88
C LEU A 39 -6.51 8.61 7.36
N ARG A 40 -6.87 8.59 6.08
CA ARG A 40 -7.17 7.35 5.38
C ARG A 40 -5.88 6.78 4.79
N ILE A 41 -5.50 5.59 5.23
CA ILE A 41 -4.26 4.93 4.83
C ILE A 41 -4.61 3.60 4.16
N ALA A 42 -4.01 3.30 3.01
CA ALA A 42 -4.40 2.17 2.19
C ALA A 42 -3.21 1.42 1.55
N THR A 43 -3.46 0.17 1.15
CA THR A 43 -2.64 -0.56 0.20
C THR A 43 -3.51 -1.12 -0.91
N TYR A 44 -2.95 -1.26 -2.11
CA TYR A 44 -3.63 -1.84 -3.25
C TYR A 44 -2.59 -2.46 -4.18
N ASN A 45 -2.56 -3.79 -4.33
CA ASN A 45 -1.92 -4.36 -5.52
C ASN A 45 -2.76 -3.97 -6.75
N THR A 46 -2.09 -3.43 -7.76
CA THR A 46 -2.73 -2.77 -8.90
C THR A 46 -2.57 -3.53 -10.22
N SER A 47 -1.76 -4.59 -10.25
CA SER A 47 -1.43 -5.34 -11.47
C SER A 47 -0.89 -4.47 -12.64
N LEU A 48 -0.47 -3.22 -12.37
CA LEU A 48 0.07 -2.24 -13.32
C LEU A 48 1.54 -2.55 -13.65
N TYR A 49 1.78 -3.71 -14.25
CA TYR A 49 3.08 -4.16 -14.72
C TYR A 49 3.02 -4.62 -16.18
N SER A 50 4.18 -4.94 -16.76
CA SER A 50 4.24 -5.64 -18.04
C SER A 50 5.33 -6.71 -18.06
N ASP A 51 5.17 -7.74 -18.90
CA ASP A 51 6.24 -8.70 -19.19
C ASP A 51 7.38 -8.11 -20.05
N GLN A 52 7.25 -6.86 -20.51
CA GLN A 52 8.17 -6.19 -21.43
C GLN A 52 8.62 -4.84 -20.88
N ALA A 53 9.93 -4.59 -20.85
CA ALA A 53 10.49 -3.34 -20.36
C ALA A 53 9.86 -2.11 -21.06
N GLY A 54 9.45 -1.11 -20.27
CA GLY A 54 8.69 0.05 -20.73
C GLY A 54 7.25 -0.25 -21.16
N GLY A 55 6.71 -1.43 -20.86
CA GLY A 55 5.36 -1.86 -21.22
C GLY A 55 4.28 -1.04 -20.54
N LEU A 56 4.35 -0.88 -19.22
CA LEU A 56 3.46 0.01 -18.46
C LEU A 56 3.47 1.45 -19.02
N VAL A 57 4.66 1.96 -19.38
CA VAL A 57 4.80 3.31 -19.97
C VAL A 57 4.07 3.40 -21.32
N ARG A 58 4.10 2.35 -22.16
CA ARG A 58 3.34 2.28 -23.42
C ARG A 58 1.83 2.17 -23.17
N GLU A 59 1.41 1.35 -22.20
CA GLU A 59 0.00 1.21 -21.81
C GLU A 59 -0.58 2.55 -21.34
N LEU A 60 0.09 3.22 -20.41
CA LEU A 60 -0.37 4.50 -19.86
C LEU A 60 -0.28 5.66 -20.87
N GLN A 61 0.52 5.53 -21.94
CA GLN A 61 0.48 6.43 -23.10
C GLN A 61 -0.76 6.22 -23.99
N GLY A 62 -1.34 5.02 -23.99
CA GLY A 62 -2.60 4.70 -24.65
C GLY A 62 -3.84 5.10 -23.83
N ASP A 63 -4.97 4.47 -24.09
CA ASP A 63 -6.19 4.62 -23.27
C ASP A 63 -6.48 3.30 -22.54
N SER A 64 -5.79 3.08 -21.41
CA SER A 64 -5.90 1.83 -20.66
C SER A 64 -7.17 1.78 -19.81
N ALA A 65 -8.12 0.95 -20.22
CA ALA A 65 -9.31 0.62 -19.43
C ALA A 65 -8.93 0.01 -18.05
N HIS A 66 -7.82 -0.71 -17.98
CA HIS A 66 -7.24 -1.26 -16.75
C HIS A 66 -6.81 -0.13 -15.80
N ALA A 67 -5.93 0.77 -16.22
CA ALA A 67 -5.49 1.90 -15.41
C ALA A 67 -6.65 2.85 -15.03
N ARG A 68 -7.70 2.96 -15.87
CA ARG A 68 -8.94 3.67 -15.51
C ARG A 68 -9.67 3.03 -14.34
N LYS A 69 -9.78 1.68 -14.27
CA LYS A 69 -10.39 0.99 -13.13
C LYS A 69 -9.58 1.21 -11.85
N ILE A 70 -8.26 1.02 -11.89
CA ILE A 70 -7.37 1.28 -10.74
C ILE A 70 -7.53 2.73 -10.23
N ALA A 71 -7.54 3.71 -11.14
CA ALA A 71 -7.76 5.10 -10.77
C ALA A 71 -9.19 5.38 -10.25
N ALA A 72 -10.21 4.72 -10.78
CA ALA A 72 -11.59 4.82 -10.31
C ALA A 72 -11.75 4.27 -8.88
N VAL A 73 -11.14 3.13 -8.56
CA VAL A 73 -11.07 2.55 -7.21
C VAL A 73 -10.40 3.53 -6.25
N LEU A 74 -9.23 4.06 -6.61
CA LEU A 74 -8.54 5.07 -5.80
C LEU A 74 -9.37 6.36 -5.62
N GLN A 75 -10.12 6.80 -6.63
CA GLN A 75 -11.04 7.94 -6.55
C GLN A 75 -12.27 7.71 -5.66
N ARG A 76 -12.66 6.44 -5.43
CA ARG A 76 -13.69 6.04 -4.44
C ARG A 76 -13.13 5.90 -3.03
N VAL A 77 -11.99 5.20 -2.87
CA VAL A 77 -11.36 5.00 -1.57
C VAL A 77 -10.81 6.32 -1.01
N ARG A 78 -10.24 7.18 -1.87
CA ARG A 78 -9.65 8.50 -1.56
C ARG A 78 -8.65 8.52 -0.38
N PRO A 79 -7.62 7.65 -0.35
CA PRO A 79 -6.63 7.69 0.71
C PRO A 79 -5.81 9.01 0.74
N ASP A 80 -5.23 9.31 1.90
CA ASP A 80 -4.26 10.39 2.11
C ASP A 80 -2.81 9.89 1.92
N LEU A 81 -2.61 8.59 2.16
CA LEU A 81 -1.37 7.86 1.99
C LEU A 81 -1.70 6.46 1.45
N VAL A 82 -1.12 6.07 0.33
CA VAL A 82 -1.37 4.75 -0.28
C VAL A 82 -0.09 4.15 -0.86
N LEU A 83 0.08 2.85 -0.66
CA LEU A 83 1.01 2.02 -1.41
C LEU A 83 0.28 1.37 -2.58
N LEU A 84 0.84 1.49 -3.78
CA LEU A 84 0.47 0.70 -4.95
C LEU A 84 1.52 -0.39 -5.14
N ASN A 85 1.11 -1.66 -5.01
CA ASN A 85 1.93 -2.81 -5.36
C ASN A 85 1.75 -3.17 -6.85
N GLU A 86 2.74 -3.85 -7.41
CA GLU A 86 2.87 -4.16 -8.84
C GLU A 86 2.70 -2.96 -9.76
N PHE A 87 3.44 -1.90 -9.45
CA PHE A 87 3.58 -0.73 -10.31
C PHE A 87 5.02 -0.70 -10.85
N ASP A 88 5.23 -0.97 -12.14
CA ASP A 88 6.59 -1.04 -12.71
C ASP A 88 7.44 0.20 -12.41
N PHE A 89 8.66 -0.03 -11.92
CA PHE A 89 9.66 1.01 -11.74
C PHE A 89 10.33 1.34 -13.08
N ASP A 90 10.20 2.60 -13.51
CA ASP A 90 11.04 3.21 -14.53
C ASP A 90 11.87 4.37 -13.93
N PRO A 91 13.16 4.52 -14.29
CA PRO A 91 14.04 5.48 -13.63
C PRO A 91 13.73 6.95 -13.98
N GLU A 92 12.98 7.21 -15.05
CA GLU A 92 12.43 8.53 -15.38
C GLU A 92 11.13 8.85 -14.61
N HIS A 93 10.58 7.89 -13.86
CA HIS A 93 9.27 7.94 -13.18
C HIS A 93 8.10 8.27 -14.13
N ARG A 94 8.27 7.97 -15.42
CA ARG A 94 7.38 8.27 -16.53
C ARG A 94 6.03 7.56 -16.41
N ALA A 95 6.01 6.34 -15.89
CA ALA A 95 4.77 5.62 -15.61
C ALA A 95 3.97 6.32 -14.50
N ALA A 96 4.64 6.71 -13.41
CA ALA A 96 3.98 7.43 -12.30
C ALA A 96 3.41 8.78 -12.76
N ASP A 97 4.14 9.52 -13.61
CA ASP A 97 3.63 10.75 -14.24
C ASP A 97 2.38 10.50 -15.09
N LEU A 98 2.42 9.51 -15.99
CA LEU A 98 1.29 9.20 -16.87
C LEU A 98 0.07 8.72 -16.08
N PHE A 99 0.26 7.85 -15.09
CA PHE A 99 -0.82 7.36 -14.23
C PHE A 99 -1.49 8.50 -13.46
N GLN A 100 -0.69 9.35 -12.80
CA GLN A 100 -1.22 10.51 -12.08
C GLN A 100 -1.95 11.48 -13.02
N GLN A 101 -1.29 11.95 -14.08
CA GLN A 101 -1.79 13.06 -14.90
C GLN A 101 -2.98 12.66 -15.79
N ARG A 102 -3.04 11.41 -16.29
CA ARG A 102 -4.05 10.98 -17.27
C ARG A 102 -5.20 10.18 -16.68
N TYR A 103 -4.97 9.49 -15.56
CA TYR A 103 -5.94 8.55 -14.99
C TYR A 103 -6.42 9.01 -13.60
N LEU A 104 -5.50 9.38 -12.70
CA LEU A 104 -5.85 9.67 -11.30
C LEU A 104 -6.37 11.11 -11.10
N GLU A 105 -5.74 12.08 -11.75
CA GLU A 105 -6.13 13.51 -11.73
C GLU A 105 -7.26 13.84 -12.74
N VAL A 106 -7.82 12.81 -13.41
CA VAL A 106 -8.98 12.90 -14.32
C VAL A 106 -10.12 12.03 -13.78
N ALA A 107 -11.32 12.59 -13.59
CA ALA A 107 -12.46 11.84 -13.06
C ALA A 107 -12.82 10.63 -13.94
N GLN A 108 -12.89 9.43 -13.36
CA GLN A 108 -13.15 8.19 -14.09
C GLN A 108 -14.62 7.71 -13.96
N PRO A 109 -15.19 7.05 -15.00
CA PRO A 109 -16.48 6.36 -14.90
C PRO A 109 -16.49 5.35 -13.74
N GLY A 110 -17.59 5.27 -13.00
CA GLY A 110 -17.72 4.46 -11.78
C GLY A 110 -16.91 4.98 -10.58
N GLY A 111 -15.81 5.69 -10.81
CA GLY A 111 -14.93 6.32 -9.84
C GLY A 111 -15.55 7.55 -9.16
N GLY A 112 -14.90 8.70 -9.29
CA GLY A 112 -15.40 9.92 -8.65
C GLY A 112 -14.64 11.17 -9.06
N ALA A 113 -14.67 12.20 -8.21
CA ALA A 113 -13.88 13.41 -8.45
C ALA A 113 -12.37 13.07 -8.52
N ALA A 114 -11.63 13.82 -9.34
CA ALA A 114 -10.19 13.69 -9.49
C ALA A 114 -9.44 13.60 -8.14
N LEU A 115 -8.33 12.88 -8.13
CA LEU A 115 -7.51 12.63 -6.95
C LEU A 115 -6.05 12.95 -7.27
N ARG A 116 -5.47 13.85 -6.48
CA ARG A 116 -4.12 14.38 -6.69
C ARG A 116 -3.23 14.08 -5.50
N TYR A 117 -2.01 13.62 -5.79
CA TYR A 117 -0.97 13.35 -4.80
C TYR A 117 0.26 14.21 -5.12
N PRO A 118 0.48 15.33 -4.40
CA PRO A 118 1.64 16.19 -4.61
C PRO A 118 2.98 15.55 -4.19
N TYR A 119 2.97 14.45 -3.45
CA TYR A 119 4.17 13.73 -3.04
C TYR A 119 4.10 12.26 -3.43
N ARG A 120 5.24 11.69 -3.82
CA ARG A 120 5.40 10.27 -4.13
C ARG A 120 6.78 9.76 -3.72
N TYR A 121 6.88 8.46 -3.46
CA TYR A 121 8.15 7.75 -3.38
C TYR A 121 8.09 6.50 -4.27
N LEU A 122 9.13 6.34 -5.08
CA LEU A 122 9.31 5.29 -6.07
C LEU A 122 10.83 5.10 -6.21
N ALA A 123 11.29 3.86 -6.19
CA ALA A 123 12.72 3.51 -6.18
C ALA A 123 12.92 2.10 -6.76
N PRO A 124 14.16 1.71 -7.13
CA PRO A 124 14.46 0.40 -7.68
C PRO A 124 14.02 -0.76 -6.76
N VAL A 125 13.64 -1.87 -7.39
CA VAL A 125 13.34 -3.15 -6.74
C VAL A 125 14.29 -4.25 -7.26
N ASN A 126 14.41 -5.35 -6.52
CA ASN A 126 15.23 -6.51 -6.92
C ASN A 126 14.63 -7.32 -8.07
N THR A 127 13.34 -7.14 -8.34
CA THR A 127 12.59 -7.86 -9.37
C THR A 127 13.21 -7.72 -10.76
N GLY A 128 13.47 -8.85 -11.41
CA GLY A 128 14.01 -8.92 -12.77
C GLY A 128 15.40 -8.29 -12.96
N VAL A 129 16.06 -7.87 -11.88
CA VAL A 129 17.48 -7.48 -11.90
C VAL A 129 18.30 -8.78 -11.88
N PRO A 130 19.11 -9.09 -12.91
CA PRO A 130 19.87 -10.33 -12.95
C PRO A 130 20.84 -10.47 -11.75
N SER A 131 20.93 -11.66 -11.17
CA SER A 131 21.84 -11.92 -10.06
C SER A 131 23.27 -12.24 -10.49
N GLY A 132 23.44 -12.81 -11.69
CA GLY A 132 24.70 -13.41 -12.13
C GLY A 132 24.98 -14.78 -11.49
N LEU A 133 23.98 -15.38 -10.85
CA LEU A 133 24.04 -16.66 -10.15
C LEU A 133 22.98 -17.61 -10.72
N ASP A 134 23.29 -18.90 -10.74
CA ASP A 134 22.33 -19.99 -10.95
C ASP A 134 21.54 -20.18 -9.63
N LEU A 135 20.26 -19.80 -9.62
CA LEU A 135 19.41 -19.73 -8.42
C LEU A 135 18.31 -20.79 -8.37
N ASP A 136 18.04 -21.50 -9.47
CA ASP A 136 17.20 -22.71 -9.48
C ASP A 136 18.01 -24.02 -9.62
N ASN A 137 19.35 -23.93 -9.69
CA ASN A 137 20.29 -25.04 -9.87
C ASN A 137 20.12 -25.79 -11.21
N ASN A 138 19.66 -25.11 -12.29
CA ASN A 138 19.55 -25.73 -13.62
C ASN A 138 20.92 -25.95 -14.31
N GLY A 139 22.00 -25.36 -13.80
CA GLY A 139 23.36 -25.48 -14.36
C GLY A 139 23.76 -24.37 -15.33
N SER A 140 22.86 -23.41 -15.61
CA SER A 140 23.10 -22.19 -16.40
C SER A 140 22.79 -20.95 -15.58
N VAL A 141 23.14 -19.76 -16.09
CA VAL A 141 22.79 -18.46 -15.48
C VAL A 141 21.93 -17.65 -16.45
N GLY A 142 20.72 -17.31 -16.04
CA GLY A 142 19.74 -16.54 -16.80
C GLY A 142 18.94 -17.40 -17.78
N GLY A 143 18.69 -16.86 -19.00
CA GLY A 143 17.96 -17.56 -20.05
C GLY A 143 17.03 -16.67 -20.86
N ASP A 144 16.03 -17.29 -21.48
CA ASP A 144 15.13 -16.66 -22.44
C ASP A 144 13.65 -16.75 -22.05
N GLY A 145 12.86 -15.79 -22.55
CA GLY A 145 11.46 -15.64 -22.19
C GLY A 145 11.30 -15.48 -20.68
N ARG A 146 10.65 -16.45 -20.03
CA ARG A 146 10.40 -16.45 -18.58
C ARG A 146 11.55 -17.02 -17.73
N THR A 147 12.42 -17.90 -18.25
CA THR A 147 13.38 -18.62 -17.40
C THR A 147 14.42 -17.71 -16.74
N ARG A 148 14.80 -16.60 -17.39
CA ARG A 148 15.67 -15.56 -16.81
C ARG A 148 15.17 -14.98 -15.48
N GLY A 149 13.87 -15.06 -15.21
CA GLY A 149 13.32 -14.59 -13.94
C GLY A 149 13.77 -15.43 -12.75
N ASN A 150 14.06 -16.73 -12.96
CA ASN A 150 14.49 -17.64 -11.90
C ASN A 150 15.82 -17.18 -11.26
N ASP A 151 16.70 -16.56 -12.06
CA ASP A 151 18.05 -16.11 -11.69
C ASP A 151 18.13 -14.58 -11.44
N ALA A 152 16.99 -13.89 -11.35
CA ALA A 152 16.94 -12.51 -10.90
C ALA A 152 16.95 -12.42 -9.36
N TRP A 153 17.36 -11.28 -8.79
CA TRP A 153 17.38 -11.11 -7.32
C TRP A 153 15.99 -11.29 -6.69
N GLY A 154 14.93 -10.94 -7.41
CA GLY A 154 13.57 -11.47 -7.25
C GLY A 154 12.96 -11.77 -8.62
N TYR A 155 12.05 -12.73 -8.72
CA TYR A 155 11.54 -13.21 -10.01
C TYR A 155 10.83 -12.10 -10.80
N GLY A 156 11.32 -11.84 -12.01
CA GLY A 156 10.76 -10.91 -12.99
C GLY A 156 11.54 -10.92 -14.30
N LEU A 157 10.96 -10.37 -15.37
CA LEU A 157 11.50 -10.49 -16.74
C LEU A 157 12.39 -9.31 -17.17
N HIS A 158 12.29 -8.19 -16.47
CA HIS A 158 13.18 -7.04 -16.61
C HIS A 158 13.36 -6.31 -15.27
N PRO A 159 14.46 -5.55 -15.09
CA PRO A 159 14.63 -4.68 -13.93
C PRO A 159 13.41 -3.79 -13.72
N GLY A 160 12.94 -3.73 -12.47
CA GLY A 160 11.84 -2.86 -12.08
C GLY A 160 10.43 -3.42 -12.30
N GLN A 161 10.28 -4.62 -12.88
CA GLN A 161 8.95 -5.26 -13.00
C GLN A 161 8.31 -5.45 -11.61
N TYR A 162 6.98 -5.43 -11.50
CA TYR A 162 6.27 -5.70 -10.23
C TYR A 162 6.69 -4.75 -9.08
N GLY A 163 7.02 -3.50 -9.42
CA GLY A 163 7.54 -2.49 -8.49
C GLY A 163 6.51 -1.98 -7.48
N MET A 164 6.85 -0.87 -6.82
CA MET A 164 6.06 -0.27 -5.75
C MET A 164 6.06 1.25 -5.85
N LEU A 165 4.88 1.87 -5.76
CA LEU A 165 4.69 3.32 -5.81
C LEU A 165 3.92 3.80 -4.57
N VAL A 166 4.56 4.59 -3.72
CA VAL A 166 3.91 5.28 -2.59
C VAL A 166 3.41 6.65 -3.07
N LEU A 167 2.14 6.96 -2.82
CA LEU A 167 1.52 8.25 -3.10
C LEU A 167 1.01 8.88 -1.80
N SER A 168 1.22 10.19 -1.61
CA SER A 168 0.68 10.90 -0.44
C SER A 168 0.27 12.34 -0.71
N ARG A 169 -0.74 12.79 0.05
CA ARG A 169 -1.14 14.20 0.18
C ARG A 169 -0.19 15.00 1.05
N TYR A 170 0.67 14.33 1.83
CA TYR A 170 1.54 14.93 2.84
C TYR A 170 3.03 14.76 2.50
N PRO A 171 3.92 15.69 2.91
CA PRO A 171 5.33 15.66 2.51
C PRO A 171 6.05 14.39 2.95
N ILE A 172 6.67 13.70 2.01
CA ILE A 172 7.56 12.55 2.27
C ILE A 172 8.97 13.08 2.54
N ASP A 173 9.64 12.59 3.60
CA ASP A 173 11.04 12.89 3.87
C ASP A 173 11.96 11.90 3.13
N THR A 174 12.21 12.17 1.85
CA THR A 174 13.06 11.33 0.98
C THR A 174 14.52 11.24 1.42
N GLN A 175 14.99 12.16 2.27
CA GLN A 175 16.31 12.07 2.88
C GLN A 175 16.32 11.09 4.05
N ALA A 176 15.24 11.03 4.84
CA ALA A 176 15.11 10.09 5.96
C ALA A 176 14.68 8.67 5.57
N VAL A 177 14.22 8.43 4.33
CA VAL A 177 13.85 7.07 3.84
C VAL A 177 15.00 6.08 4.04
N ARG A 178 14.65 4.90 4.56
CA ARG A 178 15.53 3.72 4.65
C ARG A 178 15.02 2.65 3.69
N SER A 179 15.94 1.91 3.08
CA SER A 179 15.65 0.85 2.13
C SER A 179 16.45 -0.38 2.50
N PHE A 180 15.85 -1.57 2.39
CA PHE A 180 16.51 -2.86 2.66
C PHE A 180 16.48 -3.72 1.39
N GLN A 181 16.76 -3.11 0.23
CA GLN A 181 16.79 -3.79 -1.06
C GLN A 181 18.00 -4.75 -1.13
N LEU A 182 19.16 -4.33 -0.62
CA LEU A 182 20.44 -5.03 -0.75
C LEU A 182 20.77 -5.92 0.45
N LEU A 183 20.01 -5.79 1.56
CA LEU A 183 20.14 -6.58 2.78
C LEU A 183 20.21 -8.08 2.47
N LYS A 184 21.23 -8.76 2.98
CA LYS A 184 21.46 -10.18 2.71
C LYS A 184 20.51 -11.06 3.51
N TRP A 185 19.96 -12.09 2.87
CA TRP A 185 19.13 -13.09 3.56
C TRP A 185 19.93 -13.82 4.63
N SER A 186 21.19 -14.13 4.34
CA SER A 186 22.17 -14.70 5.27
C SER A 186 22.55 -13.82 6.47
N ALA A 187 22.20 -12.53 6.48
CA ALA A 187 22.45 -11.62 7.61
C ALA A 187 21.35 -11.67 8.68
N LEU A 188 20.13 -12.12 8.34
CA LEU A 188 19.05 -12.31 9.30
C LEU A 188 19.38 -13.48 10.25
N PRO A 189 19.49 -13.27 11.58
CA PRO A 189 19.91 -14.33 12.50
C PRO A 189 18.92 -15.51 12.49
N GLY A 190 19.38 -16.70 12.17
CA GLY A 190 18.52 -17.89 12.05
C GLY A 190 17.61 -17.90 10.83
N ALA A 191 17.97 -17.22 9.74
CA ALA A 191 17.26 -17.24 8.45
C ALA A 191 17.00 -18.67 7.93
N LEU A 192 15.82 -18.86 7.34
CA LEU A 192 15.34 -20.13 6.78
C LEU A 192 15.98 -20.44 5.43
N ARG A 193 17.25 -20.86 5.44
CA ARG A 193 17.94 -21.37 4.24
C ARG A 193 17.19 -22.56 3.63
N PRO A 194 16.70 -22.49 2.38
CA PRO A 194 16.00 -23.59 1.73
C PRO A 194 16.82 -24.88 1.68
N THR A 195 16.14 -26.02 1.84
CA THR A 195 16.75 -27.36 1.95
C THR A 195 16.19 -28.24 0.84
N ASP A 196 17.07 -28.88 0.10
CA ASP A 196 16.69 -29.86 -0.92
C ASP A 196 16.02 -31.08 -0.26
N PRO A 197 14.80 -31.45 -0.67
CA PRO A 197 14.02 -32.47 0.01
C PRO A 197 14.50 -33.89 -0.29
N SER A 198 15.36 -34.10 -1.29
CA SER A 198 15.87 -35.42 -1.69
C SER A 198 17.17 -35.76 -0.95
N SER A 199 18.13 -34.85 -0.94
CA SER A 199 19.47 -34.97 -0.34
C SER A 199 19.54 -34.52 1.12
N LYS A 200 18.52 -33.77 1.59
CA LYS A 200 18.47 -33.09 2.89
C LYS A 200 19.61 -32.08 3.12
N GLN A 201 20.31 -31.67 2.06
CA GLN A 201 21.33 -30.62 2.10
C GLN A 201 20.71 -29.25 1.82
N ALA A 202 21.42 -28.17 2.14
CA ALA A 202 20.99 -26.83 1.76
C ALA A 202 20.93 -26.69 0.22
N PHE A 203 19.80 -26.22 -0.31
CA PHE A 203 19.56 -26.09 -1.75
C PHE A 203 20.50 -25.06 -2.39
N TYR A 204 20.67 -23.91 -1.74
CA TYR A 204 21.71 -22.95 -2.10
C TYR A 204 23.05 -23.35 -1.49
N ARG A 205 24.10 -23.39 -2.31
CA ARG A 205 25.52 -23.51 -1.87
C ARG A 205 25.94 -22.26 -1.10
N ASP A 206 26.91 -22.38 -0.20
CA ASP A 206 27.31 -21.28 0.72
C ASP A 206 27.67 -19.97 0.00
N ALA A 207 28.41 -20.08 -1.12
CA ALA A 207 28.80 -18.93 -1.94
C ALA A 207 27.61 -18.21 -2.60
N ILE A 208 26.48 -18.89 -2.84
CA ILE A 208 25.23 -18.27 -3.32
C ILE A 208 24.46 -17.70 -2.14
N TRP A 209 24.30 -18.48 -1.07
CA TRP A 209 23.59 -18.09 0.15
C TRP A 209 24.13 -16.79 0.79
N ALA A 210 25.46 -16.62 0.81
CA ALA A 210 26.10 -15.39 1.29
C ALA A 210 25.76 -14.14 0.44
N GLN A 211 25.35 -14.31 -0.83
CA GLN A 211 25.08 -13.22 -1.76
C GLN A 211 23.60 -12.87 -1.90
N LEU A 212 22.67 -13.80 -1.63
CA LEU A 212 21.23 -13.60 -1.78
C LEU A 212 20.72 -12.38 -0.98
N ARG A 213 19.89 -11.57 -1.63
CA ARG A 213 19.16 -10.46 -1.01
C ARG A 213 17.87 -11.01 -0.40
N LEU A 214 17.49 -10.54 0.79
CA LEU A 214 16.25 -10.99 1.45
C LEU A 214 15.03 -10.55 0.64
N SER A 215 14.84 -9.24 0.50
CA SER A 215 13.76 -8.62 -0.27
C SER A 215 13.69 -9.13 -1.71
N SER A 216 12.52 -9.57 -2.14
CA SER A 216 12.21 -10.00 -3.52
C SER A 216 11.87 -8.81 -4.42
N LYS A 217 11.02 -7.89 -3.95
CA LYS A 217 10.87 -6.54 -4.52
C LYS A 217 11.76 -5.57 -3.74
N SER A 218 11.26 -5.00 -2.64
CA SER A 218 12.02 -4.25 -1.62
C SER A 218 11.24 -4.18 -0.30
N HIS A 219 11.90 -3.69 0.75
CA HIS A 219 11.28 -3.18 1.98
C HIS A 219 11.77 -1.74 2.17
N TRP A 220 10.86 -0.77 2.32
CA TRP A 220 11.21 0.64 2.56
C TRP A 220 10.51 1.18 3.81
N ASP A 221 11.24 1.90 4.65
CA ASP A 221 10.67 2.76 5.71
C ASP A 221 10.62 4.18 5.15
N VAL A 222 9.41 4.68 4.90
CA VAL A 222 9.15 5.96 4.22
C VAL A 222 8.47 6.93 5.19
N PRO A 223 9.19 7.89 5.81
CA PRO A 223 8.62 8.83 6.76
C PRO A 223 7.78 9.93 6.08
N VAL A 224 6.54 10.13 6.54
CA VAL A 224 5.58 11.09 5.99
C VAL A 224 5.17 12.12 7.05
N ARG A 225 5.26 13.42 6.75
CA ARG A 225 4.92 14.53 7.66
C ARG A 225 3.41 14.85 7.63
N THR A 226 2.62 14.09 8.38
CA THR A 226 1.16 14.22 8.42
C THR A 226 0.67 15.18 9.52
N PRO A 227 -0.63 15.58 9.52
CA PRO A 227 -1.27 16.23 10.67
C PRO A 227 -1.24 15.43 11.98
N LEU A 228 -0.97 14.12 11.94
CA LEU A 228 -0.75 13.26 13.11
C LEU A 228 0.74 13.11 13.49
N GLY A 229 1.58 14.00 12.96
CA GLY A 229 3.04 13.96 13.10
C GLY A 229 3.71 13.11 12.02
N VAL A 230 4.95 12.70 12.26
CA VAL A 230 5.66 11.78 11.36
C VAL A 230 5.05 10.38 11.46
N VAL A 231 4.65 9.83 10.33
CA VAL A 231 4.17 8.45 10.20
C VAL A 231 5.13 7.70 9.29
N HIS A 232 5.70 6.61 9.79
CA HIS A 232 6.57 5.71 9.03
C HIS A 232 5.72 4.73 8.22
N ALA A 233 5.66 4.90 6.89
CA ALA A 233 5.06 3.92 6.01
C ALA A 233 6.08 2.79 5.77
N LEU A 234 5.85 1.63 6.40
CA LEU A 234 6.68 0.44 6.26
C LEU A 234 6.11 -0.37 5.08
N VAL A 235 6.65 -0.11 3.89
CA VAL A 235 6.08 -0.56 2.61
C VAL A 235 6.89 -1.71 2.03
N SER A 236 6.21 -2.78 1.63
CA SER A 236 6.85 -3.99 1.09
C SER A 236 5.96 -4.70 0.08
N HIS A 237 6.61 -5.51 -0.75
CA HIS A 237 5.98 -6.58 -1.52
C HIS A 237 6.88 -7.81 -1.41
N PRO A 238 6.58 -8.77 -0.52
CA PRO A 238 7.27 -10.04 -0.43
C PRO A 238 7.08 -10.91 -1.68
N THR A 239 7.72 -12.08 -1.71
CA THR A 239 7.45 -13.08 -2.75
C THR A 239 6.14 -13.82 -2.46
N PRO A 240 5.34 -14.18 -3.49
CA PRO A 240 4.33 -15.23 -3.36
C PRO A 240 4.99 -16.53 -2.87
N PRO A 241 4.48 -17.21 -1.82
CA PRO A 241 5.04 -18.43 -1.25
C PRO A 241 4.63 -19.68 -2.07
N VAL A 242 4.77 -19.55 -3.39
CA VAL A 242 4.38 -20.50 -4.44
C VAL A 242 5.33 -20.32 -5.64
N PHE A 243 5.11 -21.07 -6.72
CA PHE A 243 5.93 -21.06 -7.95
C PHE A 243 7.40 -21.47 -7.73
N ASP A 244 7.68 -22.18 -6.62
CA ASP A 244 8.94 -22.82 -6.29
C ASP A 244 8.86 -24.35 -6.41
N GLY A 245 10.00 -25.03 -6.28
CA GLY A 245 10.05 -26.49 -6.29
C GLY A 245 9.81 -27.09 -4.89
N ALA A 246 10.02 -28.40 -4.78
CA ALA A 246 9.79 -29.13 -3.53
C ALA A 246 10.73 -28.71 -2.37
N GLU A 247 11.78 -27.94 -2.65
CA GLU A 247 12.66 -27.25 -1.68
C GLU A 247 12.02 -26.03 -1.00
N LYS A 248 10.90 -25.52 -1.55
CA LYS A 248 10.09 -24.42 -1.01
C LYS A 248 10.84 -23.11 -0.74
N ARG A 249 11.65 -22.66 -1.72
CA ARG A 249 12.44 -21.41 -1.69
C ARG A 249 11.59 -20.19 -1.31
N ASN A 250 10.46 -19.99 -1.96
CA ASN A 250 9.64 -18.80 -1.83
C ASN A 250 8.80 -18.84 -0.55
N VAL A 251 8.35 -20.02 -0.10
CA VAL A 251 7.72 -20.19 1.23
C VAL A 251 8.68 -19.77 2.36
N ALA A 252 9.95 -20.15 2.26
CA ALA A 252 10.98 -19.77 3.22
C ALA A 252 11.36 -18.29 3.12
N ARG A 253 11.43 -17.73 1.90
CA ARG A 253 11.75 -16.32 1.66
C ARG A 253 10.65 -15.39 2.15
N ASN A 254 9.39 -15.66 1.81
CA ASN A 254 8.23 -14.88 2.27
C ASN A 254 8.19 -14.80 3.80
N HIS A 255 8.38 -15.92 4.51
CA HIS A 255 8.48 -15.94 5.97
C HIS A 255 9.53 -14.97 6.51
N ASP A 256 10.74 -14.97 5.93
CA ASP A 256 11.83 -14.12 6.41
C ASP A 256 11.69 -12.66 5.97
N GLU A 257 11.02 -12.38 4.84
CA GLU A 257 10.62 -11.03 4.43
C GLU A 257 9.61 -10.45 5.44
N LEU A 258 8.59 -11.21 5.83
CA LEU A 258 7.66 -10.81 6.90
C LEU A 258 8.37 -10.67 8.25
N ARG A 259 9.32 -11.56 8.54
CA ARG A 259 10.14 -11.47 9.76
C ARG A 259 11.02 -10.22 9.76
N LEU A 260 11.45 -9.70 8.60
CA LEU A 260 12.22 -8.45 8.55
C LEU A 260 11.47 -7.29 9.22
N TRP A 261 10.17 -7.13 8.95
CA TRP A 261 9.36 -6.14 9.66
C TRP A 261 9.18 -6.44 11.15
N ARG A 262 9.09 -7.72 11.52
CA ARG A 262 8.99 -8.13 12.93
C ARG A 262 10.24 -7.72 13.72
N GLU A 263 11.43 -8.02 13.19
CA GLU A 263 12.72 -7.61 13.75
C GLU A 263 12.90 -6.08 13.74
N TYR A 264 12.43 -5.40 12.69
CA TYR A 264 12.45 -3.94 12.59
C TYR A 264 11.60 -3.27 13.68
N LEU A 265 10.45 -3.85 14.03
CA LEU A 265 9.57 -3.34 15.09
C LEU A 265 10.03 -3.73 16.50
N ASP A 266 10.60 -4.92 16.69
CA ASP A 266 11.20 -5.34 17.97
C ASP A 266 12.47 -4.54 18.29
N ASN A 267 13.24 -4.14 17.27
CA ASN A 267 14.46 -3.34 17.36
C ASN A 267 15.44 -3.88 18.44
N PRO A 268 15.94 -5.13 18.27
CA PRO A 268 16.73 -5.81 19.29
C PRO A 268 18.06 -5.07 19.58
N LYS A 269 18.58 -5.26 20.80
CA LYS A 269 19.84 -4.63 21.24
C LYS A 269 21.05 -4.98 20.37
N ASP A 270 21.01 -6.11 19.67
CA ASP A 270 21.98 -6.51 18.66
C ASP A 270 21.34 -6.52 17.26
N ALA A 271 20.86 -5.36 16.83
CA ALA A 271 20.40 -5.09 15.48
C ALA A 271 21.56 -4.65 14.55
N SER A 272 22.78 -5.08 14.84
CA SER A 272 24.01 -4.74 14.08
C SER A 272 24.01 -5.31 12.64
N TRP A 273 23.23 -6.35 12.39
CA TRP A 273 22.97 -6.95 11.09
C TRP A 273 21.87 -6.22 10.28
N LEU A 274 20.99 -5.48 10.96
CA LEU A 274 19.79 -4.87 10.38
C LEU A 274 20.09 -3.49 9.80
N CYS A 275 20.92 -3.49 8.75
CA CYS A 275 21.40 -2.29 8.07
C CYS A 275 20.61 -2.00 6.79
N ASP A 276 20.30 -0.73 6.56
CA ASP A 276 19.74 -0.26 5.30
C ASP A 276 20.81 -0.12 4.21
N ASP A 277 20.38 0.14 2.98
CA ASP A 277 21.21 0.27 1.78
C ASP A 277 22.18 1.47 1.83
N ARG A 278 22.11 2.31 2.87
CA ARG A 278 23.06 3.40 3.16
C ARG A 278 23.99 3.08 4.35
N GLY A 279 23.93 1.85 4.89
CA GLY A 279 24.75 1.38 5.99
C GLY A 279 24.29 1.82 7.39
N ARG A 280 23.09 2.42 7.53
CA ARG A 280 22.55 2.76 8.86
C ARG A 280 21.83 1.53 9.42
N CYS A 281 22.32 1.04 10.56
CA CYS A 281 21.82 -0.16 11.23
C CYS A 281 20.86 0.15 12.38
N GLY A 282 20.08 -0.85 12.81
CA GLY A 282 19.07 -0.73 13.87
C GLY A 282 17.64 -0.66 13.35
N GLY A 283 16.67 -1.06 14.18
CA GLY A 283 15.23 -1.05 13.87
C GLY A 283 14.56 0.31 14.03
N LEU A 284 13.23 0.30 14.10
CA LEU A 284 12.38 1.49 14.28
C LEU A 284 12.41 1.97 15.75
N PRO A 285 12.57 3.28 16.02
CA PRO A 285 12.47 3.84 17.38
C PRO A 285 11.15 3.45 18.07
N ALA A 286 11.18 3.18 19.37
CA ALA A 286 10.07 2.53 20.09
C ALA A 286 8.77 3.36 20.16
N ASP A 287 8.91 4.69 20.13
CA ASP A 287 7.85 5.70 20.16
C ASP A 287 7.25 6.00 18.79
N ALA A 288 7.98 5.71 17.71
CA ALA A 288 7.57 6.06 16.34
C ALA A 288 6.20 5.48 15.95
N ARG A 289 5.36 6.34 15.36
CA ARG A 289 4.11 5.97 14.69
C ARG A 289 4.42 5.39 13.32
N PHE A 290 3.81 4.26 12.99
CA PHE A 290 4.03 3.56 11.72
C PHE A 290 2.76 2.93 11.18
N VAL A 291 2.78 2.53 9.91
CA VAL A 291 1.79 1.62 9.31
C VAL A 291 2.53 0.65 8.41
N ILE A 292 2.36 -0.66 8.61
CA ILE A 292 2.81 -1.66 7.61
C ILE A 292 1.79 -1.70 6.48
N LEU A 293 2.27 -1.61 5.24
CA LEU A 293 1.47 -1.60 4.02
C LEU A 293 2.05 -2.59 3.00
N GLY A 294 1.17 -3.35 2.36
CA GLY A 294 1.51 -4.17 1.21
C GLY A 294 0.52 -5.29 0.95
N ASP A 295 0.50 -5.75 -0.29
CA ASP A 295 0.43 -7.20 -0.52
C ASP A 295 1.63 -7.85 0.17
N LEU A 296 1.34 -8.63 1.21
CA LEU A 296 2.29 -9.39 2.02
C LEU A 296 2.34 -10.88 1.63
N ASN A 297 1.53 -11.29 0.65
CA ASN A 297 1.54 -12.61 0.01
C ASN A 297 1.37 -13.81 0.97
N ASN A 298 0.75 -13.60 2.14
CA ASN A 298 0.61 -14.64 3.16
C ASN A 298 -0.72 -14.45 3.92
N ASP A 299 -1.57 -15.47 3.87
CA ASP A 299 -2.88 -15.50 4.54
C ASP A 299 -2.74 -16.17 5.93
N PRO A 300 -3.43 -15.68 6.99
CA PRO A 300 -3.31 -16.22 8.34
C PRO A 300 -3.93 -17.61 8.54
N VAL A 301 -4.66 -18.16 7.56
CA VAL A 301 -5.40 -19.44 7.63
C VAL A 301 -5.21 -20.30 6.37
N ASP A 302 -5.37 -19.72 5.19
CA ASP A 302 -5.41 -20.43 3.89
C ASP A 302 -4.09 -20.29 3.09
N GLY A 303 -4.01 -20.99 1.95
CA GLY A 303 -2.86 -20.93 1.04
C GLY A 303 -1.64 -21.75 1.46
N ALA A 304 -0.48 -21.49 0.82
CA ALA A 304 0.74 -22.29 0.97
C ALA A 304 1.82 -21.67 1.89
N GLY A 305 1.56 -20.47 2.43
CA GLY A 305 2.52 -19.69 3.20
C GLY A 305 2.80 -20.23 4.61
N ARG A 306 3.83 -19.69 5.26
CA ARG A 306 4.04 -19.87 6.70
C ARG A 306 3.18 -18.87 7.47
N HIS A 307 1.94 -19.24 7.72
CA HIS A 307 0.91 -18.37 8.32
C HIS A 307 1.31 -17.81 9.71
N ASP A 308 2.22 -18.48 10.41
CA ASP A 308 2.80 -18.02 11.68
C ASP A 308 3.58 -16.70 11.52
N ALA A 309 4.25 -16.45 10.39
CA ALA A 309 4.96 -15.20 10.13
C ALA A 309 4.00 -14.00 10.03
N ILE A 310 2.93 -14.10 9.24
CA ILE A 310 1.96 -13.01 9.10
C ILE A 310 1.16 -12.81 10.39
N ARG A 311 0.78 -13.89 11.09
CA ARG A 311 0.15 -13.79 12.42
C ARG A 311 1.06 -13.09 13.44
N ALA A 312 2.38 -13.31 13.41
CA ALA A 312 3.34 -12.65 14.28
C ALA A 312 3.54 -11.14 14.00
N LEU A 313 3.17 -10.66 12.80
CA LEU A 313 3.03 -9.23 12.48
C LEU A 313 1.67 -8.67 12.92
N ILE A 314 0.56 -9.33 12.57
CA ILE A 314 -0.81 -8.88 12.94
C ILE A 314 -0.93 -8.71 14.46
N THR A 315 -0.43 -9.68 15.22
CA THR A 315 -0.49 -9.72 16.69
C THR A 315 0.69 -9.04 17.38
N HIS A 316 1.49 -8.25 16.66
CA HIS A 316 2.68 -7.61 17.23
C HIS A 316 2.31 -6.60 18.35
N PRO A 317 3.00 -6.56 19.50
CA PRO A 317 2.66 -5.65 20.59
C PRO A 317 2.74 -4.15 20.27
N ARG A 318 3.36 -3.75 19.14
CA ARG A 318 3.33 -2.36 18.64
C ARG A 318 2.26 -2.10 17.58
N VAL A 319 1.59 -3.13 17.05
CA VAL A 319 0.52 -3.00 16.05
C VAL A 319 -0.83 -2.83 16.77
N LEU A 320 -1.65 -1.90 16.27
CA LEU A 320 -3.02 -1.66 16.70
C LEU A 320 -3.84 -2.93 16.45
N GLN A 321 -4.44 -3.47 17.51
CA GLN A 321 -5.37 -4.59 17.39
C GLN A 321 -6.77 -4.02 17.08
N TYR A 322 -7.29 -4.34 15.90
CA TYR A 322 -8.59 -3.85 15.42
C TYR A 322 -9.32 -4.95 14.62
N PRO A 323 -10.65 -4.87 14.43
CA PRO A 323 -11.38 -5.85 13.62
C PRO A 323 -10.88 -5.83 12.17
N THR A 324 -10.57 -7.00 11.59
CA THR A 324 -10.07 -7.07 10.21
C THR A 324 -10.98 -6.28 9.24
N PRO A 325 -10.41 -5.53 8.27
CA PRO A 325 -11.18 -4.96 7.16
C PRO A 325 -12.06 -6.03 6.48
N ARG A 326 -13.26 -5.66 6.04
CA ARG A 326 -14.20 -6.59 5.40
C ARG A 326 -14.73 -6.09 4.06
N SER A 327 -15.13 -7.05 3.23
CA SER A 327 -15.78 -6.88 1.93
C SER A 327 -17.22 -7.42 1.91
N ALA A 328 -17.94 -7.12 0.81
CA ALA A 328 -19.22 -7.72 0.47
C ALA A 328 -19.13 -8.69 -0.72
N GLY A 329 -18.21 -8.45 -1.67
CA GLY A 329 -17.98 -9.35 -2.81
C GLY A 329 -17.10 -10.57 -2.51
N GLY A 330 -16.22 -10.50 -1.50
CA GLY A 330 -15.39 -11.63 -1.07
C GLY A 330 -16.20 -12.90 -0.78
N PRO A 331 -17.26 -12.86 0.06
CA PRO A 331 -18.12 -14.01 0.31
C PRO A 331 -18.84 -14.54 -0.92
N GLU A 332 -19.27 -13.66 -1.84
CA GLU A 332 -19.90 -14.07 -3.10
C GLU A 332 -18.91 -14.90 -3.94
N LYS A 333 -17.66 -14.43 -4.05
CA LYS A 333 -16.61 -15.09 -4.83
C LYS A 333 -16.06 -16.35 -4.17
N THR A 334 -15.90 -16.36 -2.85
CA THR A 334 -15.53 -17.59 -2.12
C THR A 334 -16.62 -18.66 -2.26
N ALA A 335 -17.91 -18.29 -2.22
CA ALA A 335 -19.01 -19.23 -2.44
C ALA A 335 -19.05 -19.79 -3.89
N GLU A 336 -18.72 -18.96 -4.89
CA GLU A 336 -18.56 -19.40 -6.29
C GLU A 336 -17.50 -20.50 -6.42
N TYR A 337 -16.35 -20.38 -5.73
CA TYR A 337 -15.29 -21.39 -5.74
C TYR A 337 -15.57 -22.59 -4.84
N ALA A 338 -16.26 -22.41 -3.71
CA ALA A 338 -16.74 -23.52 -2.89
C ALA A 338 -17.72 -24.43 -3.66
N ALA A 339 -18.58 -23.85 -4.51
CA ALA A 339 -19.45 -24.60 -5.42
C ALA A 339 -18.68 -25.38 -6.51
N GLN A 340 -17.42 -25.01 -6.78
CA GLN A 340 -16.49 -25.71 -7.68
C GLN A 340 -15.60 -26.73 -6.94
N GLY A 341 -15.77 -26.89 -5.62
CA GLY A 341 -15.01 -27.82 -4.79
C GLY A 341 -13.69 -27.27 -4.23
N ILE A 342 -13.42 -25.98 -4.39
CA ILE A 342 -12.24 -25.32 -3.79
C ILE A 342 -12.52 -25.07 -2.31
N ALA A 343 -11.63 -25.53 -1.44
CA ALA A 343 -11.75 -25.32 0.01
C ALA A 343 -11.27 -23.92 0.42
N HIS A 344 -11.93 -23.34 1.42
CA HIS A 344 -11.54 -22.11 2.11
C HIS A 344 -11.89 -22.28 3.60
N ALA A 345 -10.97 -21.92 4.50
CA ALA A 345 -11.14 -22.11 5.94
C ALA A 345 -11.14 -20.78 6.73
N GLY A 346 -10.74 -19.67 6.12
CA GLY A 346 -10.80 -18.33 6.69
C GLY A 346 -12.21 -17.75 6.82
N ASP A 347 -12.27 -16.48 7.23
CA ASP A 347 -13.49 -15.68 7.16
C ASP A 347 -13.58 -15.06 5.75
N PRO A 348 -14.54 -15.46 4.90
CA PRO A 348 -14.60 -15.03 3.51
C PRO A 348 -15.02 -13.56 3.35
N HIS A 349 -15.35 -12.85 4.44
CA HIS A 349 -15.42 -11.38 4.39
C HIS A 349 -14.05 -10.71 4.42
N GLN A 350 -12.98 -11.40 4.83
CA GLN A 350 -11.64 -10.83 5.06
C GLN A 350 -10.68 -11.00 3.87
N VAL A 351 -11.08 -11.75 2.82
CA VAL A 351 -10.27 -11.95 1.61
C VAL A 351 -10.08 -10.65 0.83
N THR A 352 -8.90 -10.48 0.26
CA THR A 352 -8.45 -9.26 -0.43
C THR A 352 -8.12 -9.50 -1.91
N GLY A 353 -8.01 -10.75 -2.35
CA GLY A 353 -7.81 -11.09 -3.77
C GLY A 353 -8.49 -12.39 -4.21
N ASP A 354 -8.59 -12.52 -5.53
CA ASP A 354 -9.20 -13.61 -6.29
C ASP A 354 -8.17 -14.24 -7.24
N PHE A 355 -7.69 -15.42 -6.88
CA PHE A 355 -6.64 -16.14 -7.60
C PHE A 355 -7.22 -17.28 -8.47
N GLY A 356 -8.49 -17.14 -8.88
CA GLY A 356 -9.15 -18.02 -9.82
C GLY A 356 -9.45 -19.43 -9.29
N PRO A 357 -10.00 -20.33 -10.14
CA PRO A 357 -10.41 -21.69 -9.75
C PRO A 357 -9.25 -22.64 -9.43
N GLN A 358 -8.01 -22.15 -9.31
CA GLN A 358 -6.83 -22.94 -8.96
C GLN A 358 -6.39 -22.72 -7.51
N ALA A 359 -6.63 -21.53 -6.96
CA ALA A 359 -6.22 -21.14 -5.61
C ALA A 359 -7.35 -20.50 -4.78
N GLY A 360 -8.43 -20.03 -5.43
CA GLY A 360 -9.57 -19.39 -4.76
C GLY A 360 -9.23 -17.99 -4.23
N THR A 361 -9.96 -17.59 -3.19
CA THR A 361 -9.85 -16.25 -2.58
C THR A 361 -8.99 -16.28 -1.31
N MET A 362 -8.10 -15.30 -1.14
CA MET A 362 -7.19 -15.19 0.02
C MET A 362 -7.07 -13.75 0.53
N ARG A 363 -6.63 -13.59 1.78
CA ARG A 363 -6.25 -12.32 2.41
C ARG A 363 -4.73 -12.13 2.33
N LEU A 364 -4.28 -11.45 1.29
CA LEU A 364 -2.85 -11.16 1.07
C LEU A 364 -2.47 -9.69 1.34
N ASP A 365 -3.44 -8.76 1.33
CA ASP A 365 -3.22 -7.32 1.48
C ASP A 365 -3.44 -6.82 2.91
N TYR A 366 -2.54 -5.97 3.39
CA TYR A 366 -2.51 -5.53 4.78
C TYR A 366 -2.31 -4.02 4.95
N VAL A 367 -3.07 -3.48 5.89
CA VAL A 367 -2.85 -2.17 6.52
C VAL A 367 -2.79 -2.40 8.02
N LEU A 368 -1.61 -2.29 8.62
CA LEU A 368 -1.38 -2.55 10.05
C LEU A 368 -0.82 -1.30 10.74
N PRO A 369 -1.67 -0.40 11.27
CA PRO A 369 -1.23 0.79 11.97
C PRO A 369 -0.56 0.45 13.31
N SER A 370 0.32 1.33 13.78
CA SER A 370 0.89 1.27 15.12
C SER A 370 -0.15 1.56 16.20
N ARG A 371 -0.03 0.95 17.38
CA ARG A 371 -0.99 1.09 18.49
C ARG A 371 -1.19 2.52 19.01
N GLN A 372 -0.29 3.46 18.70
CA GLN A 372 -0.40 4.90 19.01
C GLN A 372 -1.40 5.65 18.08
N PHE A 373 -2.30 4.91 17.43
CA PHE A 373 -3.42 5.41 16.63
C PHE A 373 -4.73 4.86 17.19
N THR A 374 -5.80 5.65 17.08
CA THR A 374 -7.18 5.18 17.32
C THR A 374 -7.83 4.82 15.99
N LEU A 375 -8.49 3.66 15.92
CA LEU A 375 -9.30 3.28 14.76
C LEU A 375 -10.51 4.22 14.62
N VAL A 376 -10.76 4.71 13.40
CA VAL A 376 -12.00 5.41 13.03
C VAL A 376 -12.90 4.51 12.15
N GLY A 377 -12.30 3.73 11.25
CA GLY A 377 -12.99 2.79 10.38
C GLY A 377 -12.03 1.99 9.51
N SER A 378 -12.52 0.99 8.80
CA SER A 378 -11.71 0.15 7.90
C SER A 378 -12.57 -0.63 6.93
N GLY A 379 -12.03 -1.01 5.77
CA GLY A 379 -12.73 -1.84 4.79
C GLY A 379 -11.86 -2.29 3.62
N ILE A 380 -12.46 -3.11 2.76
CA ILE A 380 -11.87 -3.59 1.50
C ILE A 380 -12.77 -3.07 0.36
N PHE A 381 -12.19 -2.48 -0.69
CA PHE A 381 -12.96 -2.07 -1.87
C PHE A 381 -13.26 -3.29 -2.77
N TRP A 382 -14.11 -4.17 -2.25
CA TRP A 382 -14.69 -5.29 -2.97
C TRP A 382 -16.20 -5.31 -2.67
N PRO A 383 -16.99 -4.53 -3.43
CA PRO A 383 -18.42 -4.41 -3.23
C PRO A 383 -19.16 -5.65 -3.75
N ALA A 384 -20.43 -5.81 -3.37
CA ALA A 384 -21.28 -6.89 -3.88
C ALA A 384 -21.50 -6.74 -5.39
N SER A 385 -21.52 -7.87 -6.11
CA SER A 385 -21.68 -7.95 -7.58
C SER A 385 -22.95 -7.29 -8.12
N THR A 386 -23.95 -7.10 -7.27
CA THR A 386 -25.22 -6.41 -7.58
C THR A 386 -25.15 -4.88 -7.55
N THR A 387 -24.01 -4.30 -7.15
CA THR A 387 -23.83 -2.84 -7.02
C THR A 387 -23.15 -2.21 -8.25
N PRO A 388 -23.45 -0.95 -8.62
CA PRO A 388 -22.76 -0.24 -9.71
C PRO A 388 -21.23 -0.16 -9.54
N GLU A 389 -20.76 -0.14 -8.30
CA GLU A 389 -19.34 -0.10 -7.94
C GLU A 389 -18.57 -1.38 -8.33
N ALA A 390 -19.24 -2.51 -8.53
CA ALA A 390 -18.60 -3.75 -8.95
C ALA A 390 -17.93 -3.64 -10.33
N ALA A 391 -18.44 -2.79 -11.22
CA ALA A 391 -17.93 -2.60 -12.59
C ALA A 391 -16.53 -1.92 -12.68
N ILE A 392 -15.94 -1.55 -11.55
CA ILE A 392 -14.55 -1.07 -11.44
C ILE A 392 -13.69 -1.90 -10.47
N ALA A 393 -14.28 -2.88 -9.77
CA ALA A 393 -13.58 -3.66 -8.73
C ALA A 393 -12.66 -4.73 -9.33
N ASP A 394 -12.97 -5.22 -10.53
CA ASP A 394 -12.19 -6.13 -11.38
C ASP A 394 -11.08 -5.40 -12.17
N GLY A 395 -10.44 -4.42 -11.52
CA GLY A 395 -9.27 -3.73 -12.07
C GLY A 395 -7.98 -4.53 -11.87
N SER A 396 -7.92 -5.33 -10.80
CA SER A 396 -6.81 -6.21 -10.42
C SER A 396 -7.42 -7.50 -9.86
N ASP A 397 -6.61 -8.55 -9.77
CA ASP A 397 -6.87 -9.75 -8.97
C ASP A 397 -6.84 -9.48 -7.45
N HIS A 398 -6.39 -8.29 -7.03
CA HIS A 398 -6.48 -7.79 -5.66
C HIS A 398 -7.47 -6.62 -5.52
N HIS A 399 -7.83 -6.31 -4.27
CA HIS A 399 -8.80 -5.27 -3.92
C HIS A 399 -8.27 -4.34 -2.81
N ALA A 400 -8.40 -3.03 -3.02
CA ALA A 400 -7.81 -2.00 -2.16
C ALA A 400 -8.27 -2.08 -0.70
N VAL A 401 -7.34 -2.32 0.23
CA VAL A 401 -7.58 -2.35 1.67
C VAL A 401 -7.29 -0.99 2.27
N TRP A 402 -8.17 -0.48 3.13
CA TRP A 402 -8.01 0.84 3.77
C TRP A 402 -8.39 0.83 5.25
N VAL A 403 -7.75 1.72 6.02
CA VAL A 403 -8.02 2.01 7.43
C VAL A 403 -8.00 3.51 7.63
N ASP A 404 -9.02 4.03 8.32
CA ASP A 404 -9.08 5.40 8.83
C ASP A 404 -8.56 5.42 10.26
N VAL A 405 -7.56 6.25 10.52
CA VAL A 405 -6.94 6.42 11.85
C VAL A 405 -7.00 7.88 12.32
N ALA A 406 -7.14 8.06 13.63
CA ALA A 406 -6.95 9.32 14.34
C ALA A 406 -5.77 9.22 15.31
N GLY A 407 -5.23 10.37 15.73
CA GLY A 407 -4.29 10.41 16.84
C GLY A 407 -4.97 10.09 18.18
N GLU A 408 -4.18 9.64 19.15
CA GLU A 408 -4.59 9.62 20.57
C GLU A 408 -4.96 11.04 21.03
N ARG A 409 -5.87 11.12 22.01
CA ARG A 409 -6.39 12.38 22.61
C ARG A 409 -5.75 12.67 23.96
#